data_AF-A0A0B1S2J8-F1
#
_entry.id   AF-A0A0B1S2J8-F1
#
_cell.length_a   1.000
_cell.length_b   1.000
_cell.length_c   1.000
_cell.angle_alpha   90.00
_cell.angle_beta   90.00
_cell.angle_gamma   90.00
#
_symmetry.space_group_name_H-M   'P 1'
#
loop_
_entity.id
_entity.type
_entity.pdbx_description
1 polymer ?
#
loop_
_entity_poly.entity_id
_entity_poly.type
_entity_poly.pdbx_seq_one_letter_code
_entity_poly.pdbx_strand_id
1 'polypeptide(L)'
;MGWILRYVRNSVRNLPSDIKRRIQKSVAELQEVRKTASLNAEEMKRAHLVLIRTHQKQYSSFMNASANEKLNIEANEKGILVCRGRLGNSDLQETAKNRIFIAPNTALAQLIIEDCHGKLHRSTAHTMAEVRMKYWIPRLRQQVTKVIQKCVACQKVNNLPFRYPKMKDLPARRTTKSRTFEHVGLDYFGPLKVKNDAKQVTKAYGCILTCATTRLIHLELVSDNTTTAFVNAMRRFIARRGIPASITCDNAPTFALGEKIMENVQEEPWNSEEIDSFMANKTTTWIKITPFAPWQGGFYERLIQTVKRALTKTLGSRVLDEDSLRTTLAEIE
;
A
#
# COMPACT_ATOMS: atom_id res chain seq x y z
N MET A 1 -19.19 15.84 -24.89
CA MET A 1 -20.12 17.00 -24.85
C MET A 1 -20.63 17.43 -26.22
N GLY A 2 -19.79 17.62 -27.26
CA GLY A 2 -20.23 18.22 -28.54
C GLY A 2 -21.36 17.48 -29.28
N TRP A 3 -21.44 16.15 -29.17
CA TRP A 3 -22.50 15.35 -29.80
C TRP A 3 -23.91 15.65 -29.30
N ILE A 4 -24.07 16.24 -28.11
CA ILE A 4 -25.38 16.55 -27.52
C ILE A 4 -26.16 17.53 -28.42
N LEU A 5 -25.50 18.57 -28.95
CA LEU A 5 -26.18 19.53 -29.83
C LEU A 5 -26.62 18.90 -31.16
N ARG A 6 -25.83 17.96 -31.69
CA ARG A 6 -26.19 17.19 -32.89
C ARG A 6 -27.35 16.25 -32.62
N TYR A 7 -27.32 15.55 -31.48
CA TYR A 7 -28.40 14.67 -31.03
C TYR A 7 -29.70 15.45 -30.86
N VAL A 8 -29.69 16.54 -30.08
CA VAL A 8 -30.86 17.39 -29.85
C VAL A 8 -31.40 17.93 -31.17
N ARG A 9 -30.54 18.41 -32.08
CA ARG A 9 -30.97 18.86 -33.42
C ARG A 9 -31.66 17.76 -34.22
N ASN A 10 -31.09 16.55 -34.24
CA ASN A 10 -31.67 15.42 -34.96
C ASN A 10 -33.01 14.99 -34.34
N SER A 11 -33.10 14.92 -33.01
CA SER A 11 -34.34 14.58 -32.30
C SER A 11 -35.45 15.63 -32.51
N VAL A 12 -35.07 16.90 -32.68
CA VAL A 12 -36.02 18.01 -32.92
C VAL A 12 -36.54 18.03 -34.36
N ARG A 13 -35.86 17.36 -35.32
CA ARG A 13 -36.23 17.37 -36.75
C ARG A 13 -37.65 16.87 -37.02
N ASN A 14 -38.13 15.90 -36.24
CA ASN A 14 -39.43 15.26 -36.46
C ASN A 14 -40.54 15.80 -35.53
N LEU A 15 -40.26 16.82 -34.72
CA LEU A 15 -41.26 17.41 -33.81
C LEU A 15 -42.21 18.40 -34.53
N PRO A 16 -43.42 18.63 -33.99
CA PRO A 16 -44.33 19.69 -34.45
C PRO A 16 -43.68 21.07 -34.49
N SER A 17 -44.12 21.93 -35.43
CA SER A 17 -43.55 23.26 -35.69
C SER A 17 -43.51 24.16 -34.45
N ASP A 18 -44.54 24.12 -33.60
CA ASP A 18 -44.58 24.91 -32.37
C ASP A 18 -43.53 24.49 -31.34
N ILE A 19 -43.31 23.18 -31.20
CA ILE A 19 -42.31 22.63 -30.28
C ILE A 19 -40.90 22.92 -30.80
N LYS A 20 -40.68 22.80 -32.12
CA LYS A 20 -39.43 23.20 -32.78
C LYS A 20 -39.08 24.65 -32.49
N ARG A 21 -40.05 25.56 -32.66
CA ARG A 21 -39.87 27.00 -32.41
C ARG A 21 -39.55 27.28 -30.94
N ARG A 22 -40.21 26.61 -29.99
CA ARG A 22 -39.90 26.73 -28.55
C ARG A 22 -38.48 26.26 -28.23
N ILE A 23 -38.06 25.12 -28.76
CA ILE A 23 -36.73 24.56 -28.51
C ILE A 23 -35.63 25.43 -29.14
N GLN A 24 -35.82 25.89 -30.38
CA GLN A 24 -34.90 26.81 -31.06
C GLN A 24 -34.78 28.16 -30.32
N LYS A 25 -35.89 28.69 -29.78
CA LYS A 25 -35.86 29.90 -28.94
C LYS A 25 -35.12 29.68 -27.61
N SER A 26 -35.18 28.47 -27.06
CA SER A 26 -34.52 28.12 -25.78
C SER A 26 -33.02 27.83 -25.91
N VAL A 27 -32.60 27.29 -27.06
CA VAL A 27 -31.22 26.93 -27.41
C VAL A 27 -30.93 27.46 -28.83
N ALA A 28 -30.56 28.74 -28.92
CA ALA A 28 -30.30 29.41 -30.19
C ALA A 28 -29.14 28.76 -30.98
N GLU A 29 -28.19 28.15 -30.26
CA GLU A 29 -27.00 27.50 -30.81
C GLU A 29 -27.32 26.31 -31.72
N LEU A 30 -28.54 25.76 -31.65
CA LEU A 30 -28.97 24.64 -32.51
C LEU A 30 -29.05 25.02 -33.99
N GLN A 31 -29.27 26.30 -34.31
CA GLN A 31 -29.38 26.78 -35.69
C GLN A 31 -28.02 26.78 -36.42
N GLU A 32 -26.94 26.95 -35.67
CA GLU A 32 -25.58 27.08 -36.22
C GLU A 32 -24.79 25.78 -36.24
N VAL A 33 -25.34 24.69 -35.72
CA VAL A 33 -24.70 23.36 -35.80
C VAL A 33 -24.55 23.00 -37.29
N ARG A 34 -23.36 22.60 -37.75
CA ARG A 34 -23.16 22.10 -39.12
C ARG A 34 -23.00 20.59 -39.09
N LYS A 35 -23.44 19.89 -40.14
CA LYS A 35 -23.16 18.45 -40.28
C LYS A 35 -21.74 18.30 -40.82
N THR A 36 -20.75 18.18 -39.94
CA THR A 36 -19.38 17.80 -40.30
C THR A 36 -19.06 16.40 -39.75
N ALA A 37 -18.17 15.65 -40.41
CA ALA A 37 -17.81 14.29 -40.00
C ALA A 37 -17.17 14.25 -38.60
N SER A 38 -16.32 15.22 -38.28
CA SER A 38 -15.68 15.38 -36.98
C SER A 38 -16.33 16.50 -36.14
N LEU A 39 -16.18 16.39 -34.81
CA LEU A 39 -16.55 17.46 -33.88
C LEU A 39 -15.54 18.60 -33.95
N ASN A 40 -16.03 19.83 -34.08
CA ASN A 40 -15.19 21.02 -34.00
C ASN A 40 -15.06 21.48 -32.52
N ALA A 41 -13.92 22.06 -32.15
CA ALA A 41 -13.70 22.71 -30.86
C ALA A 41 -14.78 23.77 -30.56
N GLU A 42 -15.25 24.47 -31.59
CA GLU A 42 -16.30 25.48 -31.44
C GLU A 42 -17.67 24.85 -31.09
N GLU A 43 -18.01 23.70 -31.68
CA GLU A 43 -19.21 22.94 -31.29
C GLU A 43 -19.12 22.44 -29.84
N MET A 44 -17.92 22.03 -29.40
CA MET A 44 -17.71 21.61 -28.02
C MET A 44 -17.87 22.77 -27.03
N LYS A 45 -17.32 23.96 -27.35
CA LYS A 45 -17.50 25.16 -26.53
C LYS A 45 -18.98 25.53 -26.42
N ARG A 46 -19.72 25.52 -27.54
CA ARG A 46 -21.16 25.80 -27.55
C ARG A 46 -21.96 24.81 -26.73
N ALA A 47 -21.71 23.51 -26.92
CA ALA A 47 -22.38 22.47 -26.14
C ALA A 47 -22.14 22.64 -24.64
N HIS A 48 -20.92 23.03 -24.26
CA HIS A 48 -20.58 23.33 -22.88
C HIS A 48 -21.35 24.54 -22.32
N LEU A 49 -21.42 25.65 -23.07
CA LEU A 49 -22.19 26.83 -22.67
C LEU A 49 -23.68 26.54 -22.53
N VAL A 50 -24.26 25.78 -23.47
CA VAL A 50 -25.67 25.38 -23.41
C VAL A 50 -25.94 24.53 -22.17
N LEU A 51 -25.06 23.58 -21.87
CA LEU A 51 -25.19 22.74 -20.69
C LEU A 51 -25.18 23.56 -19.39
N ILE A 52 -24.27 24.54 -19.30
CA ILE A 52 -24.21 25.49 -18.17
C ILE A 52 -25.48 26.33 -18.08
N ARG A 53 -25.97 26.88 -19.20
CA ARG A 53 -27.21 27.70 -19.20
C ARG A 53 -28.42 26.89 -18.78
N THR A 54 -28.56 25.67 -19.27
CA THR A 54 -29.66 24.78 -18.88
C THR A 54 -29.57 24.45 -17.39
N HIS A 55 -28.37 24.17 -16.87
CA HIS A 55 -28.14 23.98 -15.45
C HIS A 55 -28.55 25.21 -14.62
N GLN A 56 -28.12 26.40 -15.03
CA GLN A 56 -28.44 27.64 -14.34
C GLN A 56 -29.94 27.96 -14.34
N LYS A 57 -30.63 27.69 -15.45
CA LYS A 57 -32.10 27.81 -15.53
C LYS A 57 -32.80 26.83 -14.58
N GLN A 58 -32.36 25.57 -14.57
CA GLN A 58 -32.95 24.53 -13.72
C GLN A 58 -32.80 24.83 -12.22
N TYR A 59 -31.66 25.40 -11.82
CA TYR A 59 -31.37 25.72 -10.41
C TYR A 59 -31.48 27.22 -10.09
N SER A 60 -32.26 27.96 -10.88
CA SER A 60 -32.42 29.42 -10.74
C SER A 60 -32.93 29.85 -9.36
N SER A 61 -33.85 29.09 -8.76
CA SER A 61 -34.35 29.33 -7.40
C SER A 61 -33.24 29.26 -6.34
N PHE A 62 -32.29 28.33 -6.49
CA PHE A 62 -31.13 28.25 -5.61
C PHE A 62 -30.17 29.42 -5.83
N MET A 63 -29.95 29.82 -7.08
CA MET A 63 -29.02 30.92 -7.39
C MET A 63 -29.52 32.27 -6.88
N ASN A 64 -30.83 32.51 -6.97
CA ASN A 64 -31.48 33.73 -6.49
C ASN A 64 -31.82 33.69 -4.99
N ALA A 65 -31.42 32.64 -4.27
CA ALA A 65 -31.63 32.58 -2.83
C ALA A 65 -30.79 33.65 -2.12
N SER A 66 -31.36 34.29 -1.08
CA SER A 66 -30.70 35.35 -0.29
C SER A 66 -29.35 34.92 0.29
N ALA A 67 -29.15 33.62 0.56
CA ALA A 67 -27.87 33.07 0.99
C ALA A 67 -26.73 33.27 -0.02
N ASN A 68 -27.05 33.49 -1.31
CA ASN A 68 -26.09 33.65 -2.41
C ASN A 68 -25.96 35.11 -2.89
N GLU A 69 -26.71 36.07 -2.32
CA GLU A 69 -26.60 37.50 -2.67
C GLU A 69 -25.18 38.03 -2.46
N LYS A 70 -24.49 37.53 -1.42
CA LYS A 70 -23.10 37.91 -1.10
C LYS A 70 -22.07 37.47 -2.15
N LEU A 71 -22.46 36.67 -3.14
CA LEU A 71 -21.57 36.15 -4.17
C LEU A 71 -21.46 37.04 -5.42
N ASN A 72 -22.17 38.19 -5.46
CA ASN A 72 -22.19 39.13 -6.59
C ASN A 72 -22.37 38.40 -7.92
N ILE A 73 -23.48 37.66 -8.01
CA ILE A 73 -23.81 36.85 -9.19
C ILE A 73 -24.43 37.76 -10.24
N GLU A 74 -23.77 37.88 -11.40
CA GLU A 74 -24.21 38.70 -12.51
C GLU A 74 -24.26 37.89 -13.81
N ALA A 75 -25.16 38.24 -14.72
CA ALA A 75 -25.17 37.66 -16.05
C ALA A 75 -24.10 38.30 -16.93
N ASN A 76 -23.29 37.48 -17.61
CA ASN A 76 -22.38 37.97 -18.64
C ASN A 76 -23.11 38.24 -19.98
N GLU A 77 -22.37 38.73 -20.98
CA GLU A 77 -22.88 39.00 -22.35
C GLU A 77 -23.57 37.78 -23.00
N LYS A 78 -23.24 36.56 -22.55
CA LYS A 78 -23.78 35.30 -23.05
C LYS A 78 -24.95 34.77 -22.20
N GLY A 79 -25.47 35.57 -21.28
CA GLY A 79 -26.56 35.21 -20.36
C GLY A 79 -26.21 34.11 -19.36
N ILE A 80 -24.92 33.93 -19.06
CA ILE A 80 -24.42 32.97 -18.06
C ILE A 80 -24.14 33.71 -16.76
N LEU A 81 -24.63 33.16 -15.66
CA LEU A 81 -24.40 33.69 -14.33
C LEU A 81 -22.95 33.42 -13.90
N VAL A 82 -22.22 34.48 -13.59
CA VAL A 82 -20.83 34.47 -13.12
C VAL A 82 -20.73 35.17 -11.77
N CYS A 83 -19.85 34.70 -10.89
CA CYS A 83 -19.50 35.37 -9.64
C CYS A 83 -18.38 36.38 -9.91
N ARG A 84 -18.67 37.67 -9.72
CA ARG A 84 -17.64 38.71 -9.81
C ARG A 84 -16.90 38.86 -8.49
N GLY A 85 -15.57 38.72 -8.56
CA GLY A 85 -14.68 38.90 -7.41
C GLY A 85 -13.88 40.20 -7.45
N ARG A 86 -12.93 40.34 -6.52
CA ARG A 86 -12.01 41.49 -6.44
C ARG A 86 -10.74 41.33 -7.30
N LEU A 87 -10.70 40.32 -8.17
CA LEU A 87 -9.52 39.95 -8.96
C LEU A 87 -9.45 40.65 -10.32
N GLY A 88 -10.22 41.73 -10.54
CA GLY A 88 -10.28 42.45 -11.82
C GLY A 88 -8.91 42.88 -12.34
N ASN A 89 -8.04 43.37 -11.45
CA ASN A 89 -6.70 43.88 -11.80
C ASN A 89 -5.60 42.81 -11.80
N SER A 90 -5.94 41.53 -11.62
CA SER A 90 -4.94 40.45 -11.66
C SER A 90 -4.57 40.05 -13.10
N ASP A 91 -3.41 39.43 -13.28
CA ASP A 91 -2.99 38.86 -14.58
C ASP A 91 -3.65 37.50 -14.89
N LEU A 92 -4.65 37.11 -14.09
CA LEU A 92 -5.40 35.87 -14.32
C LEU A 92 -6.23 35.95 -15.60
N GLN A 93 -6.55 34.80 -16.18
CA GLN A 93 -7.51 34.74 -17.28
C GLN A 93 -8.89 35.24 -16.83
N GLU A 94 -9.64 35.84 -17.75
CA GLU A 94 -10.95 36.42 -17.48
C GLU A 94 -11.93 35.44 -16.82
N THR A 95 -11.89 34.16 -17.21
CA THR A 95 -12.71 33.08 -16.61
C THR A 95 -12.37 32.77 -15.15
N ALA A 96 -11.11 33.02 -14.75
CA ALA A 96 -10.65 32.83 -13.38
C ALA A 96 -10.98 34.04 -12.50
N LYS A 97 -11.07 35.23 -13.10
CA LYS A 97 -11.58 36.45 -12.47
C LYS A 97 -13.09 36.38 -12.25
N ASN A 98 -13.82 36.03 -13.30
CA ASN A 98 -15.28 35.98 -13.36
C ASN A 98 -15.74 34.53 -13.54
N ARG A 99 -15.82 33.83 -12.41
CA ARG A 99 -16.03 32.37 -12.37
C ARG A 99 -17.50 32.02 -12.60
N ILE A 100 -17.77 31.03 -13.43
CA ILE A 100 -19.14 30.59 -13.74
C ILE A 100 -19.76 29.95 -12.50
N PHE A 101 -20.93 30.42 -12.07
CA PHE A 101 -21.63 29.84 -10.93
C PHE A 101 -22.24 28.49 -11.32
N ILE A 102 -21.95 27.46 -10.52
CA ILE A 102 -22.52 26.12 -10.66
C ILE A 102 -23.12 25.70 -9.32
N ALA A 103 -24.41 25.33 -9.33
CA ALA A 103 -25.10 24.85 -8.15
C ALA A 103 -24.42 23.58 -7.55
N PRO A 104 -24.23 23.53 -6.22
CA PRO A 104 -23.55 22.43 -5.55
C PRO A 104 -24.39 21.15 -5.50
N ASN A 105 -23.76 19.99 -5.28
CA ASN A 105 -24.44 18.69 -5.14
C ASN A 105 -25.28 18.30 -6.38
N THR A 106 -24.84 18.71 -7.56
CA THR A 106 -25.49 18.39 -8.82
C THR A 106 -24.61 17.48 -9.67
N ALA A 107 -25.22 16.74 -10.61
CA ALA A 107 -24.47 15.89 -11.53
C ALA A 107 -23.42 16.68 -12.33
N LEU A 108 -23.75 17.92 -12.73
CA LEU A 108 -22.79 18.78 -13.42
C LEU A 108 -21.60 19.17 -12.52
N ALA A 109 -21.85 19.58 -11.27
CA ALA A 109 -20.77 19.89 -10.34
C ALA A 109 -19.85 18.69 -10.13
N GLN A 110 -20.43 17.49 -9.99
CA GLN A 110 -19.65 16.25 -9.85
C GLN A 110 -18.79 15.98 -11.10
N LEU A 111 -19.36 16.06 -12.31
CA LEU A 111 -18.61 15.83 -13.55
C LEU A 111 -17.49 16.85 -13.76
N ILE A 112 -17.69 18.11 -13.40
CA ILE A 112 -16.65 19.15 -13.44
C ILE A 112 -15.51 18.79 -12.47
N ILE A 113 -15.85 18.38 -11.26
CA ILE A 113 -14.85 17.98 -10.25
C ILE A 113 -14.08 16.73 -10.71
N GLU A 114 -14.76 15.75 -11.30
CA GLU A 114 -14.16 14.53 -11.85
C GLU A 114 -13.20 14.84 -12.99
N ASP A 115 -13.58 15.72 -13.91
CA ASP A 115 -12.73 16.18 -15.01
C ASP A 115 -11.48 16.93 -14.50
N CYS A 116 -11.66 17.83 -13.52
CA CYS A 116 -10.55 18.54 -12.88
C CYS A 116 -9.65 17.62 -12.05
N HIS A 117 -10.19 16.59 -11.38
CA HIS A 117 -9.39 15.56 -10.72
C HIS A 117 -8.58 14.76 -11.75
N GLY A 118 -9.23 14.40 -12.86
CA GLY A 118 -8.62 13.94 -14.09
C GLY A 118 -7.87 12.61 -13.98
N LYS A 119 -7.19 12.25 -15.07
CA LYS A 119 -6.36 11.03 -15.16
C LYS A 119 -5.10 11.09 -14.29
N LEU A 120 -4.72 12.28 -13.84
CA LEU A 120 -3.53 12.51 -13.02
C LEU A 120 -3.83 12.44 -11.51
N HIS A 121 -5.06 12.13 -11.11
CA HIS A 121 -5.44 11.92 -9.71
C HIS A 121 -4.99 13.03 -8.76
N ARG A 122 -5.21 14.28 -9.19
CA ARG A 122 -4.76 15.48 -8.47
C ARG A 122 -5.27 15.51 -7.02
N SER A 123 -4.46 16.11 -6.15
CA SER A 123 -4.81 16.29 -4.73
C SER A 123 -6.03 17.19 -4.56
N THR A 124 -6.68 17.12 -3.38
CA THR A 124 -7.86 17.93 -3.07
C THR A 124 -7.64 19.42 -3.34
N ALA A 125 -6.50 19.98 -2.88
CA ALA A 125 -6.17 21.39 -3.06
C ALA A 125 -5.97 21.75 -4.54
N HIS A 126 -5.28 20.89 -5.30
CA HIS A 126 -5.01 21.14 -6.72
C HIS A 126 -6.29 21.02 -7.57
N THR A 127 -7.12 20.00 -7.33
CA THR A 127 -8.44 19.89 -7.98
C THR A 127 -9.31 21.10 -7.68
N MET A 128 -9.30 21.60 -6.43
CA MET A 128 -10.02 22.83 -6.09
C MET A 128 -9.49 24.06 -6.83
N ALA A 129 -8.17 24.19 -6.99
CA ALA A 129 -7.56 25.28 -7.73
C ALA A 129 -7.97 25.24 -9.21
N GLU A 130 -7.87 24.07 -9.84
CA GLU A 130 -8.29 23.86 -11.23
C GLU A 130 -9.78 24.20 -11.45
N VAL A 131 -10.66 23.76 -10.55
CA VAL A 131 -12.08 24.13 -10.62
C VAL A 131 -12.25 25.65 -10.53
N ARG A 132 -11.52 26.32 -9.63
CA ARG A 132 -11.60 27.77 -9.42
C ARG A 132 -11.02 28.61 -10.57
N MET A 133 -10.29 28.01 -11.51
CA MET A 133 -9.87 28.70 -12.72
C MET A 133 -11.04 29.03 -13.67
N LYS A 134 -12.18 28.34 -13.52
CA LYS A 134 -13.34 28.52 -14.42
C LYS A 134 -14.70 28.58 -13.71
N TYR A 135 -14.84 27.91 -12.57
CA TYR A 135 -16.12 27.72 -11.91
C TYR A 135 -16.11 28.15 -10.44
N TRP A 136 -17.27 28.60 -9.97
CA TRP A 136 -17.56 28.82 -8.57
C TRP A 136 -18.64 27.83 -8.14
N ILE A 137 -18.24 26.88 -7.29
CA ILE A 137 -19.13 25.86 -6.70
C ILE A 137 -19.16 26.08 -5.19
N PRO A 138 -20.32 26.36 -4.57
CA PRO A 138 -20.44 26.45 -3.12
C PRO A 138 -20.04 25.12 -2.44
N ARG A 139 -19.42 25.20 -1.25
CA ARG A 139 -18.95 24.02 -0.49
C ARG A 139 -18.04 23.09 -1.31
N LEU A 140 -17.25 23.64 -2.23
CA LEU A 140 -16.41 22.88 -3.17
C LEU A 140 -15.53 21.82 -2.49
N ARG A 141 -14.86 22.17 -1.37
CA ARG A 141 -13.96 21.24 -0.66
C ARG A 141 -14.67 19.94 -0.29
N GLN A 142 -15.89 20.04 0.25
CA GLN A 142 -16.68 18.88 0.65
C GLN A 142 -17.00 17.98 -0.55
N GLN A 143 -17.34 18.58 -1.70
CA GLN A 143 -17.66 17.83 -2.92
C GLN A 143 -16.40 17.18 -3.53
N VAL A 144 -15.27 17.90 -3.56
CA VAL A 144 -13.99 17.38 -4.04
C VAL A 144 -13.54 16.19 -3.19
N THR A 145 -13.61 16.30 -1.86
CA THR A 145 -13.27 15.19 -0.96
C THR A 145 -14.16 13.98 -1.22
N LYS A 146 -15.47 14.17 -1.42
CA LYS A 146 -16.40 13.07 -1.75
C LYS A 146 -16.06 12.38 -3.07
N VAL A 147 -15.69 13.13 -4.11
CA VAL A 147 -15.29 12.56 -5.41
C VAL A 147 -13.99 11.77 -5.28
N ILE A 148 -12.97 12.32 -4.61
CA ILE A 148 -11.68 11.66 -4.43
C ILE A 148 -11.81 10.40 -3.56
N GLN A 149 -12.70 10.40 -2.55
CA GLN A 149 -13.00 9.21 -1.74
C GLN A 149 -13.60 8.06 -2.56
N LYS A 150 -14.31 8.37 -3.65
CA LYS A 150 -14.87 7.36 -4.57
C LYS A 150 -13.89 6.96 -5.68
N CYS A 151 -12.77 7.67 -5.85
CA CYS A 151 -11.81 7.38 -6.90
C CYS A 151 -10.98 6.12 -6.59
N VAL A 152 -11.20 5.05 -7.34
CA VAL A 152 -10.54 3.74 -7.13
C VAL A 152 -9.01 3.84 -7.13
N ALA A 153 -8.42 4.59 -8.06
CA ALA A 153 -6.97 4.73 -8.13
C ALA A 153 -6.41 5.45 -6.89
N CYS A 154 -7.08 6.51 -6.43
CA CYS A 154 -6.70 7.19 -5.18
C CYS A 154 -6.89 6.27 -3.97
N GLN A 155 -7.95 5.47 -3.92
CA GLN A 155 -8.19 4.54 -2.82
C GLN A 155 -7.14 3.43 -2.76
N LYS A 156 -6.70 2.89 -3.91
CA LYS A 156 -5.67 1.85 -3.93
C LYS A 156 -4.31 2.32 -3.38
N VAL A 157 -3.96 3.59 -3.60
CA VAL A 157 -2.63 4.12 -3.24
C VAL A 157 -2.64 4.78 -1.86
N ASN A 158 -3.69 5.54 -1.53
CA ASN A 158 -3.69 6.40 -0.34
C ASN A 158 -4.46 5.81 0.85
N ASN A 159 -5.28 4.76 0.64
CA ASN A 159 -6.04 4.21 1.74
C ASN A 159 -5.10 3.49 2.71
N LEU A 160 -5.34 3.69 4.00
CA LEU A 160 -4.53 3.06 5.02
C LEU A 160 -4.69 1.54 4.95
N PRO A 161 -3.65 0.76 5.28
CA PRO A 161 -3.82 -0.68 5.48
C PRO A 161 -4.93 -0.91 6.50
N PHE A 162 -5.64 -2.03 6.36
CA PHE A 162 -6.63 -2.45 7.35
C PHE A 162 -6.01 -2.36 8.74
N ARG A 163 -6.77 -1.82 9.70
CA ARG A 163 -6.33 -1.81 11.09
C ARG A 163 -6.03 -3.26 11.47
N TYR A 164 -4.81 -3.50 11.95
CA TYR A 164 -4.45 -4.82 12.46
C TYR A 164 -5.49 -5.26 13.50
N PRO A 165 -5.89 -6.54 13.50
CA PRO A 165 -6.77 -7.05 14.54
C PRO A 165 -6.13 -6.80 15.91
N LYS A 166 -6.95 -6.75 16.97
CA LYS A 166 -6.43 -6.68 18.35
C LYS A 166 -5.38 -7.78 18.52
N MET A 167 -4.17 -7.38 18.93
CA MET A 167 -3.08 -8.32 19.18
C MET A 167 -3.56 -9.31 20.25
N LYS A 168 -3.46 -10.60 19.97
CA LYS A 168 -3.74 -11.65 20.95
C LYS A 168 -2.59 -11.71 21.96
N ASP A 169 -2.87 -12.28 23.12
CA ASP A 169 -1.84 -12.59 24.12
C ASP A 169 -0.73 -13.46 23.51
N LEU A 170 0.48 -13.27 24.01
CA LEU A 170 1.62 -14.09 23.60
C LEU A 170 1.34 -15.57 23.93
N PRO A 171 1.78 -16.52 23.08
CA PRO A 171 1.63 -17.94 23.37
C PRO A 171 2.26 -18.31 24.72
N ALA A 172 1.62 -19.22 25.46
CA ALA A 172 2.08 -19.67 26.78
C ALA A 172 3.57 -20.05 26.77
N ARG A 173 4.04 -20.76 25.74
CA ARG A 173 5.46 -21.14 25.55
C ARG A 173 6.47 -19.98 25.58
N ARG A 174 6.04 -18.73 25.41
CA ARG A 174 6.88 -17.51 25.50
C ARG A 174 6.82 -16.84 26.86
N THR A 175 5.85 -17.16 27.70
CA THR A 175 5.51 -16.42 28.92
C THR A 175 5.53 -17.29 30.17
N THR A 176 5.26 -18.60 30.05
CA THR A 176 5.30 -19.54 31.17
C THR A 176 6.73 -19.95 31.48
N LYS A 177 7.07 -20.09 32.77
CA LYS A 177 8.36 -20.63 33.19
C LYS A 177 8.53 -22.04 32.64
N SER A 178 9.68 -22.31 32.04
CA SER A 178 10.04 -23.56 31.38
C SER A 178 11.50 -23.87 31.69
N ARG A 179 11.99 -25.09 31.43
CA ARG A 179 13.44 -25.32 31.46
C ARG A 179 14.12 -24.50 30.37
N THR A 180 15.42 -24.25 30.55
CA THR A 180 16.23 -23.61 29.52
C THR A 180 16.19 -24.42 28.23
N PHE A 181 16.07 -23.72 27.10
CA PHE A 181 15.95 -24.33 25.77
C PHE A 181 14.78 -25.33 25.58
N GLU A 182 13.74 -25.28 26.43
CA GLU A 182 12.53 -26.08 26.22
C GLU A 182 11.76 -25.64 24.98
N HIS A 183 11.55 -24.33 24.86
CA HIS A 183 10.92 -23.71 23.70
C HIS A 183 11.95 -22.82 23.03
N VAL A 184 12.29 -23.13 21.78
CA VAL A 184 13.39 -22.50 21.07
C VAL A 184 12.86 -21.76 19.84
N GLY A 185 13.39 -20.57 19.58
CA GLY A 185 13.31 -19.90 18.29
C GLY A 185 14.54 -20.22 17.47
N LEU A 186 14.34 -20.58 16.21
CA LEU A 186 15.39 -20.95 15.26
C LEU A 186 15.36 -19.99 14.07
N ASP A 187 16.51 -19.41 13.74
CA ASP A 187 16.64 -18.57 12.55
C ASP A 187 18.09 -18.57 12.03
N TYR A 188 18.26 -18.21 10.75
CA TYR A 188 19.55 -18.00 10.13
C TYR A 188 19.87 -16.50 10.02
N PHE A 189 21.14 -16.17 10.20
CA PHE A 189 21.64 -14.84 9.95
C PHE A 189 22.92 -14.86 9.13
N GLY A 190 23.05 -13.89 8.24
CA GLY A 190 24.19 -13.81 7.33
C GLY A 190 23.83 -13.02 6.09
N PRO A 191 24.59 -13.20 5.00
CA PRO A 191 25.78 -14.03 4.90
C PRO A 191 26.97 -13.47 5.71
N LEU A 192 27.72 -14.33 6.37
CA LEU A 192 29.03 -14.05 6.98
C LEU A 192 30.13 -14.39 5.98
N LYS A 193 31.27 -13.69 6.04
CA LYS A 193 32.44 -13.96 5.20
C LYS A 193 33.41 -14.85 5.96
N VAL A 194 33.81 -15.96 5.35
CA VAL A 194 34.80 -16.90 5.89
C VAL A 194 35.90 -17.09 4.87
N LYS A 195 37.14 -17.24 5.33
CA LYS A 195 38.30 -17.51 4.48
C LYS A 195 38.64 -18.99 4.53
N ASN A 196 38.62 -19.66 3.38
CA ASN A 196 39.05 -21.05 3.29
C ASN A 196 40.58 -21.15 3.25
N ASP A 197 41.12 -22.36 3.38
CA ASP A 197 42.57 -22.64 3.37
C ASP A 197 43.27 -22.12 2.10
N ALA A 198 42.57 -22.13 0.97
CA ALA A 198 43.02 -21.54 -0.31
C ALA A 198 43.00 -19.99 -0.35
N LYS A 199 42.78 -19.33 0.80
CA LYS A 199 42.60 -17.88 0.98
C LYS A 199 41.41 -17.28 0.21
N GLN A 200 40.53 -18.11 -0.33
CA GLN A 200 39.30 -17.70 -0.99
C GLN A 200 38.23 -17.35 0.05
N VAL A 201 37.45 -16.31 -0.22
CA VAL A 201 36.36 -15.88 0.67
C VAL A 201 35.07 -16.55 0.24
N THR A 202 34.52 -17.38 1.13
CA THR A 202 33.24 -18.06 0.96
C THR A 202 32.17 -17.44 1.87
N LYS A 203 30.92 -17.77 1.60
CA LYS A 203 29.78 -17.34 2.42
C LYS A 203 29.47 -18.45 3.42
N ALA A 204 29.32 -18.08 4.68
CA ALA A 204 28.76 -18.93 5.73
C ALA A 204 27.53 -18.25 6.34
N TYR A 205 26.79 -18.99 7.15
CA TYR A 205 25.62 -18.50 7.87
C TYR A 205 25.74 -18.82 9.35
N GLY A 206 25.33 -17.90 10.20
CA GLY A 206 25.14 -18.17 11.61
C GLY A 206 23.73 -18.71 11.85
N CYS A 207 23.61 -19.78 12.61
CA CYS A 207 22.36 -20.31 13.11
C CYS A 207 22.18 -19.84 14.55
N ILE A 208 21.05 -19.21 14.86
CA ILE A 208 20.69 -18.84 16.24
C ILE A 208 19.59 -19.76 16.74
N LEU A 209 19.81 -20.35 17.91
CA LEU A 209 18.81 -21.06 18.68
C LEU A 209 18.61 -20.30 19.99
N THR A 210 17.46 -19.66 20.16
CA THR A 210 17.19 -18.85 21.36
C THR A 210 16.05 -19.39 22.19
N CYS A 211 16.22 -19.43 23.52
CA CYS A 211 15.16 -19.79 24.44
C CYS A 211 14.05 -18.73 24.46
N ALA A 212 12.82 -19.16 24.23
CA ALA A 212 11.65 -18.28 24.10
C ALA A 212 11.31 -17.52 25.39
N THR A 213 11.65 -18.09 26.55
CA THR A 213 11.35 -17.59 27.88
C THR A 213 12.52 -16.80 28.47
N THR A 214 13.72 -17.39 28.52
CA THR A 214 14.90 -16.77 29.15
C THR A 214 15.73 -15.87 28.24
N ARG A 215 15.52 -15.92 26.91
CA ARG A 215 16.34 -15.24 25.89
C ARG A 215 17.80 -15.68 25.82
N LEU A 216 18.17 -16.78 26.48
CA LEU A 216 19.48 -17.42 26.26
C LEU A 216 19.62 -17.78 24.78
N ILE A 217 20.83 -17.66 24.25
CA ILE A 217 21.16 -17.96 22.87
C ILE A 217 22.16 -19.12 22.81
N HIS A 218 22.10 -19.86 21.71
CA HIS A 218 23.10 -20.81 21.28
C HIS A 218 23.41 -20.50 19.80
N LEU A 219 24.68 -20.38 19.46
CA LEU A 219 25.15 -19.96 18.14
C LEU A 219 25.93 -21.09 17.48
N GLU A 220 25.58 -21.38 16.24
CA GLU A 220 26.29 -22.35 15.40
C GLU A 220 26.72 -21.71 14.09
N LEU A 221 27.94 -22.01 13.65
CA LEU A 221 28.37 -21.67 12.30
C LEU A 221 27.97 -22.79 11.34
N VAL A 222 27.36 -22.41 10.22
CA VAL A 222 26.93 -23.32 9.16
C VAL A 222 27.59 -22.87 7.86
N SER A 223 28.37 -23.77 7.27
CA SER A 223 29.20 -23.51 6.08
C SER A 223 28.36 -23.19 4.84
N ASP A 224 27.16 -23.74 4.73
CA ASP A 224 26.23 -23.49 3.64
C ASP A 224 24.76 -23.57 4.11
N ASN A 225 23.81 -23.28 3.23
CA ASN A 225 22.39 -23.42 3.54
C ASN A 225 21.88 -24.83 3.16
N THR A 226 22.71 -25.87 3.24
CA THR A 226 22.27 -27.24 2.95
C THR A 226 21.61 -27.87 4.17
N THR A 227 20.75 -28.86 3.93
CA THR A 227 20.08 -29.58 5.01
C THR A 227 21.06 -30.38 5.88
N THR A 228 22.15 -30.88 5.31
CA THR A 228 23.15 -31.65 6.07
C THR A 228 23.86 -30.78 7.09
N ALA A 229 24.25 -29.57 6.71
CA ALA A 229 24.89 -28.62 7.60
C ALA A 229 23.92 -28.15 8.70
N PHE A 230 22.63 -27.98 8.38
CA PHE A 230 21.57 -27.72 9.36
C PHE A 230 21.42 -28.86 10.39
N VAL A 231 21.30 -30.11 9.92
CA VAL A 231 21.16 -31.28 10.80
C VAL A 231 22.35 -31.40 11.74
N ASN A 232 23.57 -31.16 11.25
CA ASN A 232 24.77 -31.18 12.10
C ASN A 232 24.76 -30.06 13.14
N ALA A 233 24.30 -28.85 12.80
CA ALA A 233 24.12 -27.77 13.77
C ALA A 233 23.09 -28.14 14.85
N MET A 234 21.96 -28.74 14.47
CA MET A 234 20.95 -29.24 15.40
C MET A 234 21.49 -30.33 16.31
N ARG A 235 22.26 -31.29 15.80
CA ARG A 235 22.92 -32.34 16.61
C ARG A 235 23.87 -31.74 17.65
N ARG A 236 24.68 -30.74 17.26
CA ARG A 236 25.59 -30.04 18.19
C ARG A 236 24.83 -29.26 19.27
N PHE A 237 23.71 -28.63 18.91
CA PHE A 237 22.83 -27.98 19.87
C PHE A 237 22.25 -28.99 20.86
N ILE A 238 21.65 -30.07 20.37
CA ILE A 238 21.00 -31.11 21.20
C ILE A 238 22.02 -31.77 22.13
N ALA A 239 23.22 -32.07 21.65
CA ALA A 239 24.28 -32.67 22.46
C ALA A 239 24.73 -31.76 23.62
N ARG A 240 24.68 -30.43 23.47
CA ARG A 240 25.14 -29.48 24.51
C ARG A 240 24.01 -28.95 25.39
N ARG A 241 22.82 -28.72 24.84
CA ARG A 241 21.71 -28.01 25.48
C ARG A 241 20.51 -28.93 25.77
N GLY A 242 20.54 -30.16 25.27
CA GLY A 242 19.44 -31.13 25.35
C GLY A 242 18.39 -30.92 24.27
N ILE A 243 17.45 -31.86 24.19
CA ILE A 243 16.38 -31.88 23.18
C ILE A 243 15.34 -30.81 23.55
N PRO A 244 14.94 -29.89 22.66
CA PRO A 244 13.86 -28.94 22.91
C PRO A 244 12.48 -29.62 22.85
N ALA A 245 11.50 -29.12 23.59
CA ALA A 245 10.11 -29.55 23.45
C ALA A 245 9.44 -28.96 22.20
N SER A 246 9.80 -27.72 21.83
CA SER A 246 9.29 -27.10 20.60
C SER A 246 10.28 -26.17 19.94
N ILE A 247 10.27 -26.13 18.61
CA ILE A 247 11.06 -25.21 17.79
C ILE A 247 10.11 -24.31 17.00
N THR A 248 10.25 -22.98 17.13
CA THR A 248 9.55 -21.98 16.33
C THR A 248 10.50 -21.41 15.27
N CYS A 249 10.16 -21.53 13.99
CA CYS A 249 10.99 -21.06 12.88
C CYS A 249 10.16 -20.40 11.78
N ASP A 250 10.83 -19.78 10.81
CA ASP A 250 10.19 -19.31 9.59
C ASP A 250 9.86 -20.47 8.62
N ASN A 251 9.27 -20.13 7.47
CA ASN A 251 8.92 -21.12 6.43
C ASN A 251 10.08 -21.37 5.46
N ALA A 252 11.34 -21.20 5.87
CA ALA A 252 12.46 -21.49 5.00
C ALA A 252 12.46 -22.98 4.58
N PRO A 253 12.70 -23.30 3.30
CA PRO A 253 12.71 -24.68 2.80
C PRO A 253 13.68 -25.60 3.55
N THR A 254 14.80 -25.06 4.03
CA THR A 254 15.83 -25.79 4.77
C THR A 254 15.34 -26.28 6.13
N PHE A 255 14.54 -25.47 6.83
CA PHE A 255 13.93 -25.87 8.10
C PHE A 255 12.81 -26.90 7.89
N ALA A 256 11.99 -26.71 6.85
CA ALA A 256 10.94 -27.68 6.52
C ALA A 256 11.49 -29.05 6.11
N LEU A 257 12.63 -29.09 5.41
CA LEU A 257 13.29 -30.34 5.06
C LEU A 257 14.04 -30.94 6.26
N GLY A 258 14.66 -30.10 7.09
CA GLY A 258 15.31 -30.54 8.33
C GLY A 258 14.34 -31.15 9.35
N GLU A 259 13.14 -30.57 9.49
CA GLU A 259 12.01 -31.12 10.25
C GLU A 259 11.71 -32.56 9.78
N LYS A 260 11.45 -32.75 8.48
CA LYS A 260 11.18 -34.09 7.90
C LYS A 260 12.31 -35.08 8.11
N ILE A 261 13.57 -34.66 7.97
CA ILE A 261 14.71 -35.55 8.18
C ILE A 261 14.81 -35.95 9.66
N MET A 262 14.59 -35.02 10.59
CA MET A 262 14.60 -35.33 12.01
C MET A 262 13.41 -36.20 12.44
N GLU A 263 12.28 -36.12 11.75
CA GLU A 263 11.15 -37.06 11.92
C GLU A 263 11.49 -38.44 11.33
N ASN A 264 12.06 -38.52 10.13
CA ASN A 264 12.38 -39.80 9.46
C ASN A 264 13.58 -40.55 10.08
N VAL A 265 14.55 -39.85 10.68
CA VAL A 265 15.65 -40.49 11.43
C VAL A 265 15.12 -41.22 12.68
N GLN A 266 13.89 -40.95 13.11
CA GLN A 266 13.21 -41.76 14.13
C GLN A 266 12.76 -43.13 13.59
N GLU A 267 12.71 -43.32 12.26
CA GLU A 267 12.21 -44.54 11.61
C GLU A 267 13.32 -45.46 11.06
N GLU A 268 14.54 -44.97 10.79
CA GLU A 268 15.68 -45.80 10.34
C GLU A 268 16.97 -45.60 11.16
N PRO A 269 17.60 -46.68 11.67
CA PRO A 269 18.74 -46.60 12.58
C PRO A 269 20.04 -46.24 11.84
N TRP A 270 20.62 -45.10 12.17
CA TRP A 270 21.98 -44.73 11.74
C TRP A 270 22.99 -45.19 12.80
N ASN A 271 23.45 -46.45 12.69
CA ASN A 271 24.67 -47.05 13.27
C ASN A 271 25.38 -46.32 14.44
N SER A 272 24.64 -45.95 15.49
CA SER A 272 25.20 -45.56 16.78
C SER A 272 24.10 -45.75 17.85
N GLU A 273 24.12 -46.90 18.52
CA GLU A 273 23.13 -47.31 19.55
C GLU A 273 22.90 -46.24 20.63
N GLU A 274 23.86 -45.33 20.85
CA GLU A 274 23.76 -44.25 21.84
C GLU A 274 22.95 -43.03 21.36
N ILE A 275 22.88 -42.76 20.05
CA ILE A 275 22.18 -41.58 19.51
C ILE A 275 20.69 -41.87 19.27
N ASP A 276 20.38 -43.11 18.86
CA ASP A 276 19.01 -43.59 18.65
C ASP A 276 18.20 -43.58 19.95
N SER A 277 18.80 -43.97 21.08
CA SER A 277 18.12 -43.94 22.38
C SER A 277 17.82 -42.52 22.91
N PHE A 278 18.59 -41.51 22.47
CA PHE A 278 18.40 -40.12 22.90
C PHE A 278 17.30 -39.41 22.09
N MET A 279 17.25 -39.62 20.77
CA MET A 279 16.27 -38.98 19.87
C MET A 279 14.92 -39.69 19.80
N ALA A 280 14.86 -41.00 20.09
CA ALA A 280 13.64 -41.80 19.96
C ALA A 280 12.54 -41.51 21.02
N ASN A 281 12.88 -40.90 22.16
CA ASN A 281 11.94 -40.79 23.29
C ASN A 281 11.25 -39.42 23.46
N LYS A 282 11.55 -38.40 22.63
CA LYS A 282 10.90 -37.08 22.74
C LYS A 282 10.63 -36.43 21.39
N THR A 283 9.36 -36.38 21.00
CA THR A 283 8.89 -35.68 19.80
C THR A 283 9.02 -34.16 19.99
N THR A 284 9.93 -33.53 19.23
CA THR A 284 10.04 -32.06 19.20
C THR A 284 8.93 -31.49 18.33
N THR A 285 8.12 -30.57 18.87
CA THR A 285 7.03 -29.94 18.11
C THR A 285 7.57 -28.77 17.26
N TRP A 286 7.41 -28.83 15.95
CA TRP A 286 7.77 -27.75 15.03
C TRP A 286 6.61 -26.77 14.84
N ILE A 287 6.90 -25.48 14.96
CA ILE A 287 5.91 -24.40 14.88
C ILE A 287 6.38 -23.38 13.85
N LYS A 288 5.77 -23.41 12.67
CA LYS A 288 6.06 -22.44 11.61
C LYS A 288 5.28 -21.15 11.84
N ILE A 289 5.95 -20.00 11.71
CA ILE A 289 5.27 -18.70 11.76
C ILE A 289 4.38 -18.52 10.53
N THR A 290 3.34 -17.71 10.67
CA THR A 290 2.46 -17.35 9.56
C THR A 290 3.28 -16.58 8.50
N PRO A 291 3.18 -16.93 7.21
CA PRO A 291 3.82 -16.16 6.14
C PRO A 291 3.47 -14.68 6.23
N PHE A 292 4.44 -13.80 6.00
CA PHE A 292 4.29 -12.33 6.10
C PHE A 292 3.92 -11.82 7.50
N ALA A 293 4.11 -12.63 8.55
CA ALA A 293 3.93 -12.24 9.95
C ALA A 293 5.26 -12.20 10.74
N PRO A 294 6.25 -11.37 10.35
CA PRO A 294 7.59 -11.37 10.96
C PRO A 294 7.56 -11.06 12.46
N TRP A 295 6.54 -10.35 12.95
CA TRP A 295 6.37 -10.05 14.38
C TRP A 295 6.27 -11.31 15.26
N GLN A 296 5.86 -12.46 14.72
CA GLN A 296 5.84 -13.73 15.45
C GLN A 296 7.27 -14.23 15.74
N GLY A 297 8.21 -13.97 14.84
CA GLY A 297 9.63 -14.29 14.93
C GLY A 297 10.51 -13.20 15.53
N GLY A 298 9.96 -12.00 15.78
CA GLY A 298 10.73 -10.83 16.19
C GLY A 298 11.60 -10.99 17.45
N PHE A 299 11.37 -12.02 18.26
CA PHE A 299 12.19 -12.29 19.45
C PHE A 299 13.58 -12.81 19.12
N TYR A 300 13.75 -13.63 18.07
CA TYR A 300 15.08 -14.03 17.60
C TYR A 300 15.70 -12.97 16.69
N GLU A 301 14.90 -12.22 15.90
CA GLU A 301 15.40 -11.11 15.08
C GLU A 301 16.13 -10.05 15.91
N ARG A 302 15.57 -9.70 17.09
CA ARG A 302 16.19 -8.75 18.00
C ARG A 302 17.53 -9.24 18.53
N LEU A 303 17.65 -10.55 18.82
CA LEU A 303 18.88 -11.16 19.32
C LEU A 303 19.93 -11.29 18.21
N ILE A 304 19.52 -11.64 16.99
CA ILE A 304 20.39 -11.61 15.80
C ILE A 304 21.02 -10.22 15.64
N GLN A 305 20.24 -9.15 15.83
CA GLN A 305 20.77 -7.80 15.74
C GLN A 305 21.86 -7.55 16.80
N THR A 306 21.68 -8.06 18.02
CA THR A 306 22.68 -7.96 19.10
C THR A 306 23.95 -8.74 18.73
N VAL A 307 23.83 -9.98 18.26
CA VAL A 307 24.95 -10.83 17.83
C VAL A 307 25.72 -10.18 16.67
N LYS A 308 25.02 -9.67 15.65
CA LYS A 308 25.67 -8.97 14.52
C LYS A 308 26.44 -7.73 14.96
N ARG A 309 25.93 -6.99 15.94
CA ARG A 309 26.64 -5.82 16.50
C ARG A 309 27.89 -6.25 17.27
N ALA A 310 27.82 -7.33 18.05
CA ALA A 310 28.98 -7.89 18.74
C ALA A 310 30.05 -8.33 17.73
N LEU A 311 29.67 -9.13 16.73
CA LEU A 311 30.57 -9.57 15.65
C LEU A 311 31.23 -8.39 14.94
N THR A 312 30.46 -7.34 14.61
CA THR A 312 31.00 -6.16 13.91
C THR A 312 32.03 -5.42 14.77
N LYS A 313 31.78 -5.29 16.08
CA LYS A 313 32.71 -4.65 17.03
C LYS A 313 33.98 -5.48 17.23
N THR A 314 33.85 -6.80 17.33
CA THR A 314 34.99 -7.70 17.55
C THR A 314 35.84 -7.85 16.29
N LEU A 315 35.23 -8.06 15.13
CA LEU A 315 35.94 -8.39 13.88
C LEU A 315 36.36 -7.15 13.09
N GLY A 316 35.57 -6.07 13.13
CA GLY A 316 35.77 -4.92 12.25
C GLY A 316 35.66 -5.32 10.78
N SER A 317 36.72 -5.08 10.01
CA SER A 317 36.84 -5.47 8.59
C SER A 317 37.54 -6.81 8.36
N ARG A 318 37.97 -7.50 9.43
CA ARG A 318 38.72 -8.76 9.32
C ARG A 318 37.81 -9.90 8.86
N VAL A 319 38.36 -10.78 8.03
CA VAL A 319 37.73 -12.03 7.61
C VAL A 319 38.53 -13.18 8.20
N LEU A 320 37.87 -13.99 9.03
CA LEU A 320 38.46 -15.13 9.73
C LEU A 320 38.26 -16.42 8.93
N ASP A 321 39.08 -17.43 9.24
CA ASP A 321 38.80 -18.81 8.88
C ASP A 321 37.60 -19.38 9.66
N GLU A 322 37.13 -20.56 9.26
CA GLU A 322 35.91 -21.16 9.81
C GLU A 322 36.04 -21.46 11.32
N ASP A 323 37.20 -21.96 11.75
CA ASP A 323 37.42 -22.36 13.14
C ASP A 323 37.54 -21.14 14.06
N SER A 324 38.29 -20.14 13.62
CA SER A 324 38.38 -18.84 14.32
C SER A 324 37.02 -18.13 14.42
N LEU A 325 36.20 -18.17 13.35
CA LEU A 325 34.86 -17.58 13.39
C LEU A 325 33.91 -18.36 14.31
N ARG A 326 34.00 -19.70 14.31
CA ARG A 326 33.23 -20.56 15.22
C ARG A 326 33.60 -20.28 16.67
N THR A 327 34.88 -20.10 16.96
CA THR A 327 35.38 -19.70 18.29
C THR A 327 34.83 -18.34 18.70
N THR A 328 34.91 -17.35 17.81
CA THR A 328 34.36 -16.01 18.08
C THR A 328 32.85 -16.05 18.37
N LEU A 329 32.09 -16.88 17.66
CA LEU A 329 30.66 -17.05 17.92
C LEU A 329 30.40 -17.66 19.31
N ALA A 330 31.21 -18.65 19.71
CA ALA A 330 31.12 -19.25 21.04
C ALA A 330 31.50 -18.27 22.16
N GLU A 331 32.40 -17.32 21.91
CA GLU A 331 32.75 -16.25 22.87
C GLU A 331 31.67 -15.16 22.99
N ILE A 332 30.87 -14.96 21.93
CA ILE A 332 29.77 -13.99 21.90
C ILE A 332 28.48 -14.53 22.52
N GLU A 333 28.29 -15.85 22.46
CA GLU A 333 27.14 -16.58 23.01
C GLU A 333 26.95 -16.34 24.52
#